data_AF-A0A7C1E537-F1
#
_entry.id   AF-A0A7C1E537-F1
#
_cell.length_a   1.000
_cell.length_b   1.000
_cell.length_c   1.000
_cell.angle_alpha   90.00
_cell.angle_beta   90.00
_cell.angle_gamma   90.00
#
_symmetry.space_group_name_H-M   'P 1'
#
loop_
_entity.id
_entity.type
_entity.pdbx_description
1 polymer ?
#
loop_
_entity_poly.entity_id
_entity_poly.type
_entity_poly.pdbx_seq_one_letter_code
_entity_poly.pdbx_strand_id
1 'polypeptide(L)' 'MRNLFIWMMICLAVSTASGQNERKVIRKGVNAYEQGNYNEAEVLFRKAGDLNRESFAAGFNTGAALYA' A
#
# COMPACT_ATOMS: atom_id res chain seq x y z
N MET A 1 -9.08 -2.16 35.41
CA MET A 1 -9.34 -1.07 34.43
C MET A 1 -8.07 -0.62 33.70
N ARG A 2 -6.99 -0.20 34.38
CA ARG A 2 -5.72 0.22 33.74
C ARG A 2 -5.14 -0.80 32.75
N ASN A 3 -5.06 -2.07 33.15
CA ASN A 3 -4.49 -3.12 32.30
C ASN A 3 -5.38 -3.45 31.09
N LEU A 4 -6.71 -3.33 31.24
CA LEU A 4 -7.66 -3.54 30.15
C LEU A 4 -7.52 -2.47 29.06
N PHE A 5 -7.29 -1.22 29.48
CA PHE A 5 -7.07 -0.10 28.56
C PHE A 5 -5.79 -0.28 27.74
N ILE A 6 -4.73 -0.80 28.37
CA ILE A 6 -3.45 -1.10 27.68
C ILE A 6 -3.66 -2.19 26.63
N TRP A 7 -4.38 -3.26 26.95
CA TRP A 7 -4.68 -4.33 25.98
C TRP A 7 -5.53 -3.82 24.80
N MET A 8 -6.51 -2.96 25.07
CA MET A 8 -7.33 -2.35 24.02
C MET A 8 -6.50 -1.48 23.05
N MET A 9 -5.54 -0.72 23.57
CA MET A 9 -4.63 0.09 22.74
C MET A 9 -3.69 -0.77 21.88
N ILE A 10 -3.20 -1.90 22.40
CA ILE A 10 -2.35 -2.83 21.65
C ILE A 10 -3.13 -3.46 20.48
N CYS A 11 -4.38 -3.89 20.71
CA CYS A 11 -5.22 -4.45 19.64
C CYS A 11 -5.50 -3.45 18.51
N LEU A 12 -5.68 -2.17 18.83
CA LEU A 12 -5.89 -1.11 17.83
C LEU A 12 -4.62 -0.79 17.02
N ALA A 13 -3.42 -0.99 17.58
CA ALA A 13 -2.18 -0.74 16.87
C ALA A 13 -1.94 -1.77 15.74
N VAL A 14 -2.29 -3.04 15.97
CA VAL A 14 -2.07 -4.14 15.01
C VAL A 14 -2.89 -3.97 13.72
N SER A 15 -4.11 -3.41 13.79
CA SER A 15 -4.96 -3.22 12.61
C SER A 15 -4.40 -2.19 11.61
N THR A 16 -3.61 -1.22 12.08
CA THR A 16 -2.98 -0.21 11.22
C THR A 16 -1.67 -0.67 10.56
N ALA A 17 -1.05 -1.74 11.06
CA ALA A 17 0.23 -2.23 10.57
C ALA A 17 0.15 -2.82 9.14
N SER A 18 -0.98 -3.44 8.78
CA SER A 18 -1.19 -4.03 7.45
C SER A 18 -1.16 -2.97 6.33
N GLY A 19 -1.87 -1.85 6.52
CA GLY A 19 -1.95 -0.78 5.52
C GLY A 19 -0.66 0.06 5.38
N GLN A 20 0.24 0.04 6.36
CA GLN A 20 1.50 0.80 6.29
C GLN A 20 2.46 0.22 5.25
N ASN A 21 2.50 -1.10 5.11
CA ASN A 21 3.44 -1.77 4.21
C ASN A 21 3.06 -1.54 2.74
N GLU A 22 1.78 -1.67 2.41
CA GLU A 22 1.25 -1.42 1.06
C GLU A 22 1.43 0.05 0.63
N ARG A 23 1.07 1.03 1.47
CA ARG A 23 1.28 2.46 1.17
C ARG A 23 2.73 2.81 0.85
N LYS A 24 3.70 2.14 1.47
CA LYS A 24 5.13 2.33 1.17
C LYS A 24 5.47 1.85 -0.22
N VAL A 25 4.90 0.72 -0.66
CA VAL A 25 5.09 0.20 -2.02
C VAL A 25 4.41 1.10 -3.06
N ILE A 26 3.19 1.57 -2.79
CA ILE A 26 2.48 2.53 -3.66
C ILE A 26 3.32 3.79 -3.89
N ARG A 27 3.89 4.40 -2.84
CA ARG A 27 4.74 5.60 -3.00
C ARG A 27 5.95 5.36 -3.88
N LYS A 28 6.58 4.17 -3.78
CA LYS A 28 7.68 3.82 -4.69
C LYS A 28 7.20 3.71 -6.13
N GLY A 29 6.03 3.11 -6.36
CA GLY A 29 5.42 3.02 -7.68
C GLY A 29 5.11 4.39 -8.27
N VAL A 30 4.57 5.32 -7.47
CA VAL A 30 4.32 6.72 -7.88
C VAL A 30 5.63 7.40 -8.28
N ASN A 31 6.69 7.27 -7.48
CA ASN A 31 7.99 7.86 -7.83
C ASN A 31 8.55 7.29 -9.15
N ALA A 32 8.41 5.99 -9.39
CA ALA A 32 8.83 5.36 -10.65
C ALA A 32 7.99 5.89 -11.82
N TYR A 33 6.67 6.03 -11.64
CA TYR A 33 5.76 6.59 -12.63
C TYR A 33 6.11 8.03 -12.99
N GLU A 34 6.37 8.88 -11.99
CA GLU A 34 6.79 10.28 -12.18
C GLU A 34 8.13 10.41 -12.92
N GLN A 35 8.99 9.39 -12.83
CA GLN A 35 10.26 9.32 -13.57
C GLN A 35 10.10 8.77 -14.99
N GLY A 36 8.89 8.37 -15.41
CA GLY A 36 8.63 7.73 -16.70
C GLY A 36 8.97 6.24 -16.74
N ASN A 37 9.33 5.63 -15.61
CA ASN A 37 9.66 4.21 -15.51
C ASN A 37 8.38 3.37 -15.33
N TYR A 38 7.50 3.38 -16.34
CA TYR A 38 6.15 2.81 -16.23
C TYR A 38 6.16 1.30 -15.96
N ASN A 39 7.11 0.55 -16.54
CA ASN A 39 7.28 -0.88 -16.25
C ASN A 39 7.60 -1.14 -14.77
N GLU A 40 8.45 -0.32 -14.14
CA GLU A 40 8.77 -0.47 -12.72
C GLU A 40 7.59 -0.04 -11.85
N ALA A 41 6.89 1.03 -12.25
CA ALA A 41 5.69 1.49 -11.57
C ALA A 41 4.60 0.40 -11.54
N GLU A 42 4.34 -0.25 -12.69
CA GLU A 42 3.39 -1.34 -12.83
C GLU A 42 3.70 -2.51 -11.90
N VAL A 43 4.96 -2.97 -11.87
CA VAL A 43 5.42 -4.05 -10.99
C VAL A 43 5.19 -3.68 -9.52
N LEU A 44 5.49 -2.43 -9.14
CA LEU A 44 5.28 -1.94 -7.78
C LEU A 44 3.80 -1.85 -7.42
N PHE A 45 2.94 -1.39 -8.33
CA PHE A 45 1.51 -1.32 -8.08
C PHE A 45 0.87 -2.72 -7.97
N ARG A 46 1.29 -3.70 -8.79
CA ARG A 46 0.86 -5.09 -8.59
C ARG A 46 1.29 -5.66 -7.25
N LYS A 47 2.54 -5.40 -6.85
CA LYS A 47 3.04 -5.81 -5.53
C LYS A 47 2.24 -5.16 -4.38
N ALA A 48 1.77 -3.93 -4.55
CA ALA A 48 0.86 -3.31 -3.59
C ALA A 48 -0.49 -4.06 -3.53
N GLY A 49 -1.02 -4.51 -4.68
CA GLY A 49 -2.19 -5.37 -4.75
C GLY A 49 -2.02 -6.73 -4.07
N ASP A 50 -0.81 -7.31 -4.12
CA ASP A 50 -0.51 -8.55 -3.38
C ASP A 50 -0.55 -8.36 -1.86
N LEU A 51 -0.13 -7.18 -1.38
CA LEU A 51 -0.17 -6.80 0.03
C LEU A 51 -1.59 -6.43 0.51
N ASN A 52 -2.39 -5.84 -0.38
CA ASN A 52 -3.79 -5.50 -0.12
C ASN A 52 -4.62 -5.70 -1.40
N ARG A 53 -5.30 -6.85 -1.49
CA ARG A 53 -6.09 -7.22 -2.68
C ARG A 53 -7.28 -6.29 -2.93
N GLU A 54 -7.75 -5.58 -1.91
CA GLU A 54 -8.85 -4.61 -1.99
C GLU A 54 -8.35 -3.18 -2.25
N SER A 55 -7.06 -3.00 -2.52
CA SER A 55 -6.48 -1.68 -2.76
C SER A 55 -6.95 -1.09 -4.09
N PHE A 56 -7.86 -0.14 -3.99
CA PHE A 56 -8.26 0.70 -5.12
C PHE A 56 -7.05 1.40 -5.75
N ALA A 57 -6.15 1.94 -4.92
CA ALA A 57 -4.97 2.67 -5.40
C ALA A 57 -4.01 1.76 -6.18
N ALA A 58 -3.78 0.52 -5.73
CA ALA A 58 -2.97 -0.44 -6.47
C ALA A 58 -3.59 -0.76 -7.84
N GLY A 59 -4.89 -1.05 -7.89
CA GLY A 59 -5.58 -1.36 -9.14
C GLY A 59 -5.60 -0.17 -10.11
N PHE A 60 -6.01 1.00 -9.64
CA PHE A 60 -6.06 2.22 -10.44
C PHE A 60 -4.69 2.59 -11.01
N ASN A 61 -3.66 2.61 -10.17
CA ASN A 61 -2.32 2.99 -10.60
C ASN A 61 -1.66 1.94 -11.51
N THR A 62 -1.99 0.65 -11.36
CA THR A 62 -1.58 -0.40 -12.33
C THR A 62 -2.13 -0.07 -13.72
N GLY A 63 -3.41 0.30 -13.79
CA GLY A 63 -4.03 0.72 -15.05
C GLY A 63 -3.38 1.97 -15.65
N ALA A 64 -3.09 2.97 -14.81
CA ALA A 64 -2.39 4.17 -15.24
C ALA A 64 -0.98 3.86 -15.81
N ALA A 65 -0.20 3.02 -15.12
CA ALA A 65 1.12 2.61 -15.57
C ALA A 65 1.11 1.78 -16.86
N LEU A 66 0.05 1.01 -17.12
CA LEU A 66 -0.12 0.26 -18.37
C LEU A 66 -0.57 1.14 -19.55
N TYR A 67 -1.17 2.30 -19.27
CA TYR A 67 -1.63 3.23 -20.29
C TYR A 67 -0.56 4.22 -20.75
N ALA A 68 0.30 4.66 -19.83
CA ALA A 68 1.34 5.66 -20.05
C ALA A 68 2.50 5.13 -20.93
#